data_AF-A0A445GRC7-F1
#
_entry.id   AF-A0A445GRC7-F1
#
_cell.length_a   1.000
_cell.length_b   1.000
_cell.length_c   1.000
_cell.angle_alpha   90.00
_cell.angle_beta   90.00
_cell.angle_gamma   90.00
#
_symmetry.space_group_name_H-M   'P 1'
#
loop_
_entity.id
_entity.type
_entity.pdbx_description
1 polymer ?
#
loop_
_entity_poly.entity_id
_entity_poly.type
_entity_poly.pdbx_seq_one_letter_code
_entity_poly.pdbx_strand_id
1 'polypeptide(L)'
;MFMKNIYLSVNDNFRCHCSMIIWYGAWQRRSSKEKEELTSTLKSMLTSISSMAVLIEHSFLEAYGGESRDGSSTAKFSTGDIISLNSAVTTTNDLNDLCYAVLAILRSRFAKMEGITAGLCFKGQSKPRVVCIHVWKSLHFCYCWILNSDHRKWMMPYLERFSIDMKYDIFRVVYVSGDNVVDLNCISTHQMLENGNESSRQGQVMQN
;
A
#
# COMPACT_ATOMS: atom_id res chain seq x y z
N MET A 1 -10.27 2.15 -16.64
CA MET A 1 -9.26 3.20 -16.30
C MET A 1 -8.29 2.57 -15.32
N PHE A 2 -7.03 2.39 -15.71
CA PHE A 2 -6.12 1.49 -15.00
C PHE A 2 -5.60 2.09 -13.68
N MET A 3 -5.83 1.36 -12.59
CA MET A 3 -5.19 1.58 -11.28
C MET A 3 -3.71 1.22 -11.43
N LYS A 4 -2.76 2.15 -11.26
CA LYS A 4 -1.39 1.94 -11.79
C LYS A 4 -0.22 2.47 -10.95
N ASN A 5 -0.42 2.95 -9.72
CA ASN A 5 0.67 3.18 -8.75
C ASN A 5 0.14 3.24 -7.31
N ILE A 6 0.86 2.59 -6.39
CA ILE A 6 0.56 2.50 -4.96
C ILE A 6 1.83 2.84 -4.18
N TYR A 7 1.73 3.79 -3.27
CA TYR A 7 2.74 4.02 -2.22
C TYR A 7 2.46 3.06 -1.05
N LEU A 8 3.50 2.61 -0.35
CA LEU A 8 3.38 1.76 0.83
C LEU A 8 4.32 2.35 1.86
N SER A 9 3.84 2.64 3.07
CA SER A 9 4.66 2.91 4.24
C SER A 9 4.31 1.83 5.26
N VAL A 10 5.29 1.28 5.96
CA VAL A 10 5.12 0.35 7.09
C VAL A 10 5.92 0.95 8.26
N ASN A 11 5.59 0.65 9.52
CA ASN A 11 6.30 1.14 10.71
C ASN A 11 6.60 -0.04 11.64
N ASP A 12 7.85 -0.49 11.74
CA ASP A 12 8.25 -1.65 12.54
C ASP A 12 8.69 -1.22 13.94
N ASN A 13 7.82 -1.47 14.91
CA ASN A 13 8.22 -1.86 16.26
C ASN A 13 7.05 -2.57 16.92
N PHE A 14 7.36 -3.65 17.66
CA PHE A 14 6.46 -4.68 18.22
C PHE A 14 5.33 -4.19 19.19
N ARG A 15 5.03 -2.89 19.23
CA ARG A 15 3.93 -2.25 19.96
C ARG A 15 3.10 -1.25 19.13
N CYS A 16 3.36 -1.08 17.84
CA CYS A 16 2.74 -0.04 17.01
C CYS A 16 1.84 -0.61 15.89
N HIS A 17 0.70 0.05 15.66
CA HIS A 17 -0.12 -0.16 14.48
C HIS A 17 0.68 0.23 13.22
N CYS A 18 1.00 -0.75 12.37
CA CYS A 18 1.54 -0.49 11.03
C CYS A 18 0.46 0.16 10.16
N SER A 19 0.72 1.37 9.66
CA SER A 19 -0.21 2.10 8.80
C SER A 19 0.29 2.12 7.36
N MET A 20 -0.50 1.56 6.45
CA MET A 20 -0.24 1.58 5.01
C MET A 20 -0.98 2.75 4.36
N ILE A 21 -0.24 3.64 3.69
CA ILE A 21 -0.82 4.76 2.95
C ILE A 21 -0.71 4.47 1.46
N ILE A 22 -1.85 4.20 0.82
CA ILE A 22 -1.95 4.02 -0.63
C ILE A 22 -2.35 5.35 -1.28
N TRP A 23 -1.46 5.94 -2.06
CA TRP A 23 -1.77 7.11 -2.88
C TRP A 23 -1.81 6.74 -4.37
N TYR A 24 -2.97 6.94 -5.01
CA TYR A 24 -3.16 6.85 -6.46
C TYR A 24 -3.40 8.24 -7.08
N GLY A 25 -2.91 8.48 -8.30
CA GLY A 25 -3.12 9.75 -9.01
C GLY A 25 -2.22 9.96 -10.22
N ALA A 26 -2.23 11.15 -10.80
CA ALA A 26 -1.47 11.57 -12.00
C ALA A 26 0.07 11.41 -11.92
N TRP A 27 0.58 10.86 -10.81
CA TRP A 27 1.99 10.59 -10.55
C TRP A 27 2.66 9.67 -11.56
N GLN A 28 1.88 8.86 -12.30
CA GLN A 28 2.39 8.03 -13.39
C GLN A 28 2.97 8.81 -14.56
N ARG A 29 2.45 10.01 -14.84
CA ARG A 29 2.91 10.83 -15.98
C ARG A 29 4.18 11.62 -15.65
N ARG A 30 4.63 11.55 -14.41
CA ARG A 30 5.80 12.26 -13.92
C ARG A 30 7.07 11.48 -14.24
N SER A 31 8.12 12.21 -14.60
CA SER A 31 9.45 11.71 -14.89
C SER A 31 10.10 11.03 -13.66
N SER A 32 11.18 10.27 -13.86
CA SER A 32 11.94 9.67 -12.74
C SER A 32 12.41 10.73 -11.75
N LYS A 33 12.87 11.88 -12.26
CA LYS A 33 13.34 13.00 -11.45
C LYS A 33 12.26 13.51 -10.49
N GLU A 34 11.05 13.74 -10.99
CA GLU A 34 9.92 14.19 -10.15
C GLU A 34 9.56 13.14 -9.09
N LYS A 35 9.61 11.84 -9.43
CA LYS A 35 9.38 10.72 -8.49
C LYS A 35 10.44 10.69 -7.37
N GLU A 36 11.69 10.95 -7.71
CA GLU A 36 12.81 11.03 -6.76
C GLU A 36 12.67 12.26 -5.85
N GLU A 37 12.32 13.42 -6.40
CA GLU A 37 12.05 14.65 -5.65
C GLU A 37 10.90 14.47 -4.65
N LEU A 38 9.79 13.85 -5.06
CA LEU A 38 8.69 13.51 -4.13
C LEU A 38 9.15 12.56 -3.05
N THR A 39 9.92 11.53 -3.41
CA THR A 39 10.43 10.56 -2.42
C THR A 39 11.33 11.25 -1.40
N SER A 40 12.19 12.17 -1.85
CA SER A 40 13.03 12.99 -0.97
C SER A 40 12.20 13.87 -0.05
N THR A 41 11.18 14.52 -0.60
CA THR A 41 10.25 15.39 0.16
C THR A 41 9.44 14.62 1.18
N LEU A 42 8.89 13.46 0.82
CA LEU A 42 8.16 12.60 1.75
C LEU A 42 9.08 12.09 2.86
N LYS A 43 10.30 11.69 2.52
CA LYS A 43 11.30 11.30 3.52
C LYS A 43 11.61 12.45 4.47
N SER A 44 11.81 13.67 3.98
CA SER A 44 12.13 14.81 4.86
C SER A 44 10.96 15.16 5.78
N MET A 45 9.73 15.16 5.27
CA MET A 45 8.50 15.35 6.06
C MET A 45 8.30 14.26 7.11
N LEU A 46 8.60 13.00 6.80
CA LEU A 46 8.50 11.90 7.76
C LEU A 46 9.63 11.94 8.80
N THR A 47 10.82 12.39 8.39
CA THR A 47 11.96 12.58 9.29
C THR A 47 11.68 13.68 10.33
N SER A 48 10.99 14.76 9.94
CA SER A 48 10.63 15.83 10.88
C SER A 48 9.60 15.40 11.94
N ILE A 49 8.81 14.35 11.68
CA ILE A 49 7.87 13.74 12.64
C ILE A 49 8.40 12.41 13.22
N SER A 50 9.69 12.12 13.07
CA SER A 50 10.31 10.81 13.35
C SER A 50 10.14 10.31 14.78
N SER A 51 9.82 11.19 15.74
CA SER A 51 9.46 10.79 17.11
C SER A 51 8.14 10.01 17.18
N MET A 52 7.27 10.11 16.17
CA MET A 52 5.94 9.50 16.13
C MET A 52 5.79 8.38 15.09
N ALA A 53 6.58 8.42 14.01
CA ALA A 53 6.48 7.43 12.94
C ALA A 53 7.83 7.20 12.24
N VAL A 54 8.06 5.97 11.81
CA VAL A 54 9.23 5.61 10.99
C VAL A 54 8.74 5.08 9.63
N LEU A 55 9.34 5.60 8.55
CA LEU A 55 9.13 5.08 7.20
C LEU A 55 10.00 3.83 6.99
N ILE A 56 9.39 2.64 7.01
CA ILE A 56 10.13 1.39 6.80
C ILE A 56 10.32 1.09 5.31
N GLU A 57 9.32 1.41 4.50
CA GLU A 57 9.33 1.08 3.08
C GLU A 57 8.63 2.16 2.26
N HIS A 58 9.00 2.30 0.99
CA HIS A 58 8.29 3.08 -0.03
C HIS A 58 8.65 2.54 -1.42
N SER A 59 7.70 2.60 -2.35
CA SER A 59 7.93 2.18 -3.73
C SER A 59 6.92 2.84 -4.68
N PHE A 60 7.31 2.96 -5.95
CA PHE A 60 6.40 3.22 -7.05
C PHE A 60 6.13 1.90 -7.77
N LEU A 61 4.86 1.58 -7.97
CA LEU A 61 4.35 0.26 -8.33
C LEU A 61 3.46 0.30 -9.58
N GLU A 62 3.95 -0.02 -10.76
CA GLU A 62 3.14 0.03 -11.97
C GLU A 62 2.21 -1.16 -12.10
N ALA A 63 0.90 -0.95 -12.22
CA ALA A 63 0.00 -2.08 -12.44
C ALA A 63 0.06 -2.59 -13.88
N TYR A 64 0.03 -3.91 -13.99
CA TYR A 64 0.07 -4.60 -15.27
C TYR A 64 -1.07 -5.63 -15.42
N GLY A 65 -1.88 -5.85 -14.38
CA GLY A 65 -3.02 -6.74 -14.45
C GLY A 65 -3.91 -6.66 -13.21
N GLY A 66 -5.12 -7.19 -13.32
CA GLY A 66 -6.07 -7.26 -12.22
C GLY A 66 -7.38 -7.94 -12.65
N GLU A 67 -8.16 -8.31 -11.66
CA GLU A 67 -9.46 -8.96 -11.78
C GLU A 67 -10.42 -8.31 -10.78
N SER A 68 -11.71 -8.21 -11.14
CA SER A 68 -12.75 -7.72 -10.24
C SER A 68 -14.02 -8.53 -10.37
N ARG A 69 -14.65 -8.85 -9.23
CA ARG A 69 -15.91 -9.61 -9.20
C ARG A 69 -17.09 -8.84 -9.80
N ASP A 70 -17.05 -7.51 -9.76
CA ASP A 70 -18.08 -6.66 -10.35
C ASP A 70 -17.91 -6.47 -11.87
N GLY A 71 -16.91 -7.13 -12.48
CA GLY A 71 -16.59 -7.02 -13.90
C GLY A 71 -16.03 -5.65 -14.31
N SER A 72 -15.79 -4.75 -13.34
CA SER A 72 -15.26 -3.43 -13.66
C SER A 72 -13.77 -3.50 -14.02
N SER A 73 -13.34 -2.55 -14.86
CA SER A 73 -11.94 -2.40 -15.25
C SER A 73 -11.04 -1.82 -14.15
N THR A 74 -11.56 -1.69 -12.93
CA THR A 74 -10.95 -1.02 -11.78
C THR A 74 -11.15 -1.87 -10.54
N ALA A 75 -10.08 -2.26 -9.88
CA ALA A 75 -10.22 -2.74 -8.50
C ALA A 75 -10.60 -1.56 -7.60
N LYS A 76 -11.62 -1.74 -6.79
CA LYS A 76 -12.06 -0.77 -5.79
C LYS A 76 -11.97 -1.42 -4.42
N PHE A 77 -11.64 -0.61 -3.44
CA PHE A 77 -11.78 -0.95 -2.04
C PHE A 77 -12.31 0.30 -1.33
N SER A 78 -13.11 0.06 -0.30
CA SER A 78 -13.75 1.10 0.50
C SER A 78 -13.31 1.00 1.96
N THR A 79 -13.65 2.03 2.71
CA THR A 79 -13.41 2.06 4.16
C THR A 79 -14.03 0.83 4.82
N GLY A 80 -13.21 0.10 5.59
CA GLY A 80 -13.60 -1.14 6.29
C GLY A 80 -13.18 -2.43 5.58
N ASP A 81 -12.82 -2.37 4.29
CA ASP A 81 -12.36 -3.54 3.55
C ASP A 81 -11.06 -4.12 4.12
N ILE A 82 -10.85 -5.41 3.87
CA ILE A 82 -9.60 -6.09 4.22
C ILE A 82 -8.75 -6.23 2.96
N ILE A 83 -7.50 -5.80 3.04
CA ILE A 83 -6.53 -5.91 1.97
C ILE A 83 -5.44 -6.87 2.39
N SER A 84 -5.11 -7.83 1.53
CA SER A 84 -3.86 -8.57 1.66
C SER A 84 -2.87 -8.16 0.59
N LEU A 85 -1.61 -8.03 0.99
CA LEU A 85 -0.47 -7.69 0.15
C LEU A 85 0.48 -8.89 0.11
N ASN A 86 0.72 -9.44 -1.08
CA ASN A 86 1.82 -10.37 -1.33
C ASN A 86 2.89 -9.60 -2.08
N SER A 87 4.09 -9.46 -1.53
CA SER A 87 5.22 -8.89 -2.25
C SER A 87 6.30 -9.94 -2.44
N ALA A 88 6.88 -9.96 -3.64
CA ALA A 88 8.01 -10.81 -3.99
C ALA A 88 9.15 -9.91 -4.46
N VAL A 89 10.30 -9.98 -3.79
CA VAL A 89 11.54 -9.31 -4.19
C VAL A 89 12.46 -10.35 -4.81
N THR A 90 13.09 -10.01 -5.93
CA THR A 90 14.06 -10.88 -6.61
C THR A 90 15.33 -10.11 -6.91
N THR A 91 16.41 -10.81 -7.24
CA THR A 91 17.67 -10.20 -7.70
C THR A 91 17.70 -9.94 -9.20
N THR A 92 16.76 -10.51 -9.98
CA THR A 92 16.66 -10.25 -11.43
C THR A 92 16.02 -8.90 -11.72
N ASN A 93 16.64 -8.12 -12.61
CA ASN A 93 16.08 -6.86 -13.08
C ASN A 93 14.99 -7.05 -14.13
N ASP A 94 15.00 -8.16 -14.87
CA ASP A 94 13.89 -8.51 -15.75
C ASP A 94 12.80 -9.24 -14.95
N LEU A 95 11.74 -8.50 -14.66
CA LEU A 95 10.59 -9.00 -13.93
C LEU A 95 9.50 -9.58 -14.83
N ASN A 96 9.65 -9.57 -16.16
CA ASN A 96 8.54 -9.89 -17.06
C ASN A 96 8.00 -11.31 -16.82
N ASP A 97 8.88 -12.30 -16.74
CA ASP A 97 8.47 -13.69 -16.46
C ASP A 97 7.84 -13.87 -15.08
N LEU A 98 8.33 -13.15 -14.07
CA LEU A 98 7.75 -13.16 -12.73
C LEU A 98 6.37 -12.48 -12.74
N CYS A 99 6.23 -11.37 -13.48
CA CYS A 99 4.96 -10.67 -13.66
C CYS A 99 3.93 -11.59 -14.32
N TYR A 100 4.33 -12.32 -15.37
CA TYR A 100 3.48 -13.30 -16.05
C TYR A 100 3.08 -14.44 -15.12
N ALA A 101 4.02 -14.99 -14.33
CA ALA A 101 3.73 -16.05 -13.37
C ALA A 101 2.71 -15.59 -12.31
N VAL A 102 2.90 -14.40 -11.74
CA VAL A 102 1.98 -13.82 -10.75
C VAL A 102 0.60 -13.52 -11.36
N LEU A 103 0.54 -13.03 -12.59
CA LEU A 103 -0.73 -12.80 -13.28
C LEU A 103 -1.46 -14.11 -13.58
N ALA A 104 -0.74 -15.15 -14.00
CA ALA A 104 -1.31 -16.47 -14.27
C ALA A 104 -1.88 -17.10 -12.98
N ILE A 105 -1.16 -16.94 -11.87
CA ILE A 105 -1.65 -17.30 -10.53
C ILE A 105 -2.97 -16.58 -10.23
N LEU A 106 -2.99 -15.24 -10.33
CA LEU A 106 -4.19 -14.45 -10.04
C LEU A 106 -5.36 -14.94 -10.89
N ARG A 107 -5.21 -14.99 -12.21
CA ARG A 107 -6.27 -15.38 -13.15
C ARG A 107 -6.79 -16.79 -12.94
N SER A 108 -5.91 -17.75 -12.68
CA SER A 108 -6.30 -19.16 -12.50
C SER A 108 -7.04 -19.42 -11.18
N ARG A 109 -6.87 -18.55 -10.18
CA ARG A 109 -7.41 -18.75 -8.83
C ARG A 109 -8.47 -17.75 -8.42
N PHE A 110 -8.53 -16.57 -9.03
CA PHE A 110 -9.44 -15.50 -8.62
C PHE A 110 -10.89 -15.97 -8.52
N ALA A 111 -11.37 -16.73 -9.51
CA ALA A 111 -12.73 -17.28 -9.50
C ALA A 111 -13.00 -18.24 -8.33
N LYS A 112 -11.97 -18.94 -7.84
CA LYS A 112 -12.03 -19.94 -6.75
C LYS A 112 -11.76 -19.35 -5.36
N MET A 113 -11.26 -18.11 -5.29
CA MET A 113 -11.04 -17.41 -4.03
C MET A 113 -12.38 -16.92 -3.50
N GLU A 114 -12.92 -17.60 -2.49
CA GLU A 114 -14.15 -17.20 -1.83
C GLU A 114 -13.95 -15.88 -1.07
N GLY A 115 -14.91 -14.98 -1.15
CA GLY A 115 -14.86 -13.70 -0.44
C GLY A 115 -13.88 -12.67 -1.00
N ILE A 116 -13.16 -12.95 -2.09
CA ILE A 116 -12.39 -11.93 -2.81
C ILE A 116 -13.34 -10.99 -3.59
N THR A 117 -13.02 -9.71 -3.65
CA THR A 117 -13.73 -8.70 -4.46
C THR A 117 -12.82 -8.17 -5.57
N ALA A 118 -11.64 -7.70 -5.16
CA ALA A 118 -10.50 -7.13 -5.88
C ALA A 118 -9.28 -8.05 -6.05
N GLY A 119 -8.60 -8.07 -7.20
CA GLY A 119 -7.24 -8.59 -7.34
C GLY A 119 -6.41 -7.72 -8.28
N LEU A 120 -5.17 -7.40 -7.92
CA LEU A 120 -4.31 -6.48 -8.68
C LEU A 120 -2.87 -6.94 -8.65
N CYS A 121 -2.17 -6.82 -9.78
CA CYS A 121 -0.75 -7.09 -9.87
C CYS A 121 0.03 -5.84 -10.28
N PHE A 122 1.12 -5.58 -9.55
CA PHE A 122 1.99 -4.43 -9.73
C PHE A 122 3.45 -4.83 -9.84
N LYS A 123 4.20 -4.06 -10.63
CA LYS A 123 5.64 -4.17 -10.86
C LYS A 123 6.34 -2.96 -10.26
N GLY A 124 7.36 -3.19 -9.44
CA GLY A 124 8.20 -2.14 -8.89
C GLY A 124 8.97 -1.39 -9.98
N GLN A 125 8.96 -0.06 -9.91
CA GLN A 125 9.73 0.79 -10.83
C GLN A 125 11.16 1.04 -10.36
N SER A 126 11.39 1.07 -9.04
CA SER A 126 12.70 1.41 -8.45
C SER A 126 13.47 0.19 -7.90
N LYS A 127 12.76 -0.90 -7.61
CA LYS A 127 13.33 -2.14 -7.09
C LYS A 127 12.75 -3.33 -7.84
N PRO A 128 13.51 -4.41 -8.05
CA PRO A 128 13.04 -5.65 -8.66
C PRO A 128 12.02 -6.37 -7.76
N ARG A 129 10.78 -5.87 -7.77
CA ARG A 129 9.68 -6.32 -6.92
C ARG A 129 8.41 -6.53 -7.74
N VAL A 130 7.66 -7.56 -7.41
CA VAL A 130 6.28 -7.75 -7.84
C VAL A 130 5.37 -7.74 -6.62
N VAL A 131 4.21 -7.09 -6.72
CA VAL A 131 3.25 -6.96 -5.63
C VAL A 131 1.88 -7.40 -6.14
N CYS A 132 1.23 -8.30 -5.41
CA CYS A 132 -0.17 -8.65 -5.64
C CYS A 132 -1.03 -8.17 -4.47
N ILE A 133 -2.07 -7.40 -4.76
CA ILE A 133 -3.06 -6.93 -3.79
C ILE A 133 -4.36 -7.67 -4.02
N HIS A 134 -4.93 -8.20 -2.95
CA HIS A 134 -6.28 -8.74 -2.97
C HIS A 134 -7.15 -7.98 -1.97
N VAL A 135 -8.38 -7.67 -2.38
CA VAL A 135 -9.40 -7.05 -1.53
C VAL A 135 -10.39 -8.14 -1.14
N TRP A 136 -10.65 -8.27 0.15
CA TRP A 136 -11.48 -9.31 0.75
C TRP A 136 -12.69 -8.69 1.42
N LYS A 137 -13.84 -9.36 1.29
CA LYS A 137 -15.09 -9.01 1.99
C LYS A 137 -14.95 -9.05 3.50
N SER A 138 -14.06 -9.90 4.02
CA SER A 138 -13.82 -10.00 5.46
C SER A 138 -12.46 -10.62 5.77
N LEU A 139 -12.02 -10.42 7.00
CA LEU A 139 -10.77 -10.99 7.51
C LEU A 139 -10.85 -12.52 7.58
N HIS A 140 -12.04 -13.06 7.83
CA HIS A 140 -12.30 -14.49 7.84
C HIS A 140 -11.98 -15.12 6.48
N PHE A 141 -12.51 -14.60 5.38
CA PHE A 141 -12.21 -15.13 4.04
C PHE A 141 -10.73 -15.04 3.68
N CYS A 142 -10.09 -13.93 4.04
CA CYS A 142 -8.65 -13.74 3.86
C CYS A 142 -7.85 -14.84 4.56
N TYR A 143 -8.09 -15.08 5.86
CA TYR A 143 -7.40 -16.14 6.60
C TYR A 143 -7.74 -17.54 6.12
N CYS A 144 -9.01 -17.82 5.80
CA CYS A 144 -9.39 -19.11 5.22
C CYS A 144 -8.63 -19.40 3.93
N TRP A 145 -8.35 -18.38 3.11
CA TRP A 145 -7.54 -18.54 1.91
C TRP A 145 -6.05 -18.79 2.21
N ILE A 146 -5.45 -17.98 3.08
CA ILE A 146 -4.00 -18.06 3.38
C ILE A 146 -3.64 -19.34 4.13
N LEU A 147 -4.45 -19.68 5.14
CA LEU A 147 -4.20 -20.81 6.03
C LEU A 147 -4.59 -22.14 5.40
N ASN A 148 -5.25 -22.12 4.24
CA ASN A 148 -5.53 -23.34 3.51
C ASN A 148 -4.21 -24.04 3.15
N SER A 149 -4.09 -25.30 3.57
CA SER A 149 -2.88 -26.12 3.41
C SER A 149 -2.40 -26.25 1.96
N ASP A 150 -3.30 -26.04 1.00
CA ASP A 150 -2.97 -26.15 -0.42
C ASP A 150 -2.43 -24.85 -1.03
N HIS A 151 -2.55 -23.70 -0.34
CA HIS A 151 -2.16 -22.39 -0.85
C HIS A 151 -0.73 -22.37 -1.40
N ARG A 152 0.22 -22.79 -0.58
CA ARG A 152 1.64 -22.85 -0.96
C ARG A 152 1.89 -23.91 -2.04
N LYS A 153 1.22 -25.07 -1.96
CA LYS A 153 1.44 -26.20 -2.88
C LYS A 153 1.15 -25.83 -4.33
N TRP A 154 0.08 -25.08 -4.59
CA TRP A 154 -0.26 -24.71 -5.97
C TRP A 154 0.48 -23.47 -6.46
N MET A 155 0.91 -22.57 -5.56
CA MET A 155 1.57 -21.32 -5.91
C MET A 155 3.07 -21.51 -6.18
N MET A 156 3.76 -22.29 -5.35
CA MET A 156 5.22 -22.45 -5.42
C MET A 156 5.76 -22.95 -6.76
N PRO A 157 5.11 -23.88 -7.49
CA PRO A 157 5.59 -24.33 -8.80
C PRO A 157 5.74 -23.21 -9.85
N TYR A 158 4.96 -22.13 -9.71
CA TYR A 158 5.10 -20.96 -10.57
C TYR A 158 6.26 -20.06 -10.18
N LEU A 159 6.69 -20.11 -8.91
CA LEU A 159 7.52 -19.09 -8.29
C LEU A 159 8.94 -19.56 -7.94
N GLU A 160 9.15 -20.86 -7.75
CA GLU A 160 10.40 -21.45 -7.25
C GLU A 160 11.63 -21.13 -8.11
N ARG A 161 11.44 -20.97 -9.42
CA ARG A 161 12.52 -20.65 -10.37
C ARG A 161 13.08 -19.23 -10.27
N PHE A 162 12.40 -18.33 -9.53
CA PHE A 162 12.71 -16.90 -9.53
C PHE A 162 13.55 -16.43 -8.32
N SER A 163 13.97 -17.35 -7.44
CA SER A 163 14.76 -17.04 -6.24
C SER A 163 14.21 -15.81 -5.49
N ILE A 164 12.91 -15.85 -5.19
CA ILE A 164 12.18 -14.73 -4.58
C ILE A 164 12.21 -14.81 -3.05
N ASP A 165 12.27 -13.63 -2.43
CA ASP A 165 11.87 -13.45 -1.04
C ASP A 165 10.43 -12.93 -1.00
N MET A 166 9.55 -13.66 -0.32
CA MET A 166 8.12 -13.36 -0.26
C MET A 166 7.72 -12.81 1.10
N LYS A 167 7.06 -11.65 1.09
CA LYS A 167 6.43 -11.05 2.27
C LYS A 167 4.91 -11.00 2.11
N TYR A 168 4.21 -11.31 3.20
CA TYR A 168 2.76 -11.27 3.29
C TYR A 168 2.32 -10.30 4.38
N ASP A 169 1.49 -9.32 4.03
CA ASP A 169 0.93 -8.35 4.98
C ASP A 169 -0.60 -8.27 4.81
N ILE A 170 -1.34 -8.08 5.92
CA ILE A 170 -2.80 -7.87 5.92
C ILE A 170 -3.09 -6.52 6.56
N PHE A 171 -3.97 -5.74 5.93
CA PHE A 171 -4.38 -4.43 6.39
C PHE A 171 -5.90 -4.31 6.39
N ARG A 172 -6.43 -3.50 7.31
CA ARG A 172 -7.80 -2.98 7.23
C ARG A 172 -7.75 -1.59 6.64
N VAL A 173 -8.61 -1.31 5.68
CA VAL A 173 -8.75 0.02 5.11
C VAL A 173 -9.45 0.91 6.13
N VAL A 174 -8.75 1.92 6.64
CA VAL A 174 -9.27 2.86 7.64
C VAL A 174 -9.88 4.12 7.01
N TYR A 175 -9.45 4.48 5.81
CA TYR A 175 -9.91 5.65 5.09
C TYR A 175 -9.64 5.52 3.58
N VAL A 176 -10.60 5.94 2.77
CA VAL A 176 -10.45 6.10 1.31
C VAL A 176 -10.96 7.48 0.93
N SER A 177 -10.09 8.28 0.28
CA SER A 177 -10.49 9.58 -0.23
C SER A 177 -11.48 9.40 -1.40
N GLY A 178 -12.69 9.93 -1.25
CA GLY A 178 -13.76 9.82 -2.24
C GLY A 178 -14.87 8.81 -1.92
N ASP A 179 -14.75 8.04 -0.84
CA ASP A 179 -15.94 7.39 -0.26
C ASP A 179 -16.79 8.47 0.43
N ASN A 180 -18.11 8.45 0.26
CA ASN A 180 -19.06 9.30 0.99
C ASN A 180 -19.20 8.84 2.46
N VAL A 181 -18.11 8.72 3.20
CA VAL A 181 -18.14 8.45 4.64
C VAL A 181 -18.14 9.79 5.36
N VAL A 182 -19.31 10.13 5.88
CA VAL A 182 -19.52 11.18 6.88
C VAL A 182 -18.66 10.85 8.10
N ASP A 183 -17.84 11.83 8.50
CA ASP A 183 -17.08 11.92 9.75
C ASP A 183 -16.10 10.78 10.08
N LEU A 184 -14.97 10.75 9.37
CA LEU A 184 -13.74 10.57 10.14
C LEU A 184 -13.56 11.84 10.96
N ASN A 185 -13.76 11.77 12.28
CA ASN A 185 -13.15 12.69 13.25
C ASN A 185 -11.62 12.51 13.22
N CYS A 186 -11.02 12.72 12.05
CA CYS A 186 -9.62 13.04 11.93
C CYS A 186 -9.49 14.39 12.64
N ILE A 187 -8.86 14.36 13.82
CA ILE A 187 -8.47 15.53 14.58
C ILE A 187 -8.00 16.58 13.57
N SER A 188 -8.72 17.69 13.50
CA SER A 188 -8.54 18.75 12.51
C SER A 188 -7.04 19.00 12.29
N THR A 189 -6.58 18.77 11.06
CA THR A 189 -5.19 18.99 10.63
C THR A 189 -4.72 20.42 10.89
N HIS A 190 -5.65 21.35 11.15
CA HIS A 190 -5.37 22.73 11.51
C HIS A 190 -4.88 22.92 12.96
N GLN A 191 -5.19 22.02 13.90
CA GLN A 191 -4.79 22.20 15.30
C GLN A 191 -3.35 21.73 15.61
N MET A 192 -2.78 20.84 14.79
CA MET A 192 -1.40 20.38 15.00
C MET A 192 -0.33 21.36 14.50
N LEU A 193 -0.69 22.35 13.67
CA LEU A 193 0.25 23.31 13.07
C LEU A 193 0.32 24.66 13.81
N GLU A 194 -0.60 24.96 14.72
CA GLU A 194 -0.66 26.26 15.41
C GLU A 194 0.12 26.32 16.73
N ASN A 195 0.51 25.19 17.33
CA ASN A 195 1.23 25.19 18.62
C ASN A 195 2.75 25.46 18.50
N GLY A 196 3.24 25.88 17.33
CA GLY A 196 4.66 26.12 17.08
C GLY A 196 5.12 27.58 17.20
N ASN A 197 4.22 28.56 17.40
CA ASN A 197 4.57 29.96 17.13
C ASN A 197 4.01 31.00 18.12
N GLU A 198 3.98 30.74 19.43
CA GLU A 198 3.81 31.81 20.43
C GLU A 198 4.61 31.56 21.72
N SER A 199 5.92 31.80 21.68
CA SER A 199 6.68 32.13 22.90
C SER A 199 7.88 33.03 22.59
N SER A 200 7.62 34.16 21.95
CA SER A 200 8.57 35.27 21.83
C SER A 200 7.86 36.61 21.81
N ARG A 201 7.09 36.91 22.86
CA ARG A 201 6.74 38.30 23.18
C ARG A 201 7.16 38.61 24.61
N GLN A 202 8.17 39.46 24.67
CA GLN A 202 8.81 40.05 25.82
C GLN A 202 7.79 40.58 26.83
N GLY A 203 8.08 40.36 28.11
CA GLY A 203 7.50 41.14 29.18
C GLY A 203 8.00 42.58 29.09
N GLN A 204 7.06 43.52 29.03
CA GLN A 204 7.23 44.87 29.57
C GLN A 204 5.95 45.24 30.30
N VAL A 205 6.01 45.14 31.63
CA VAL A 205 5.07 45.77 32.55
C VAL A 205 5.44 47.25 32.57
N MET A 206 4.55 48.12 32.11
CA MET A 206 4.61 49.55 32.37
C MET A 206 3.59 49.89 33.45
N GLN A 207 4.10 50.39 34.58
CA GLN A 207 3.33 51.03 35.64
C GLN A 207 2.73 52.33 35.12
N ASN A 208 1.47 52.59 35.50
CA ASN A 208 1.01 53.85 36.11
C ASN A 208 -0.38 53.65 36.68
#